data_AF-A0AAE6YQR6-F1
#
_entry.id   AF-A0AAE6YQR6-F1
#
_cell.length_a   1.000
_cell.length_b   1.000
_cell.length_c   1.000
_cell.angle_alpha   90.00
_cell.angle_beta   90.00
_cell.angle_gamma   90.00
#
_symmetry.space_group_name_H-M   'P 1'
#
loop_
_entity.id
_entity.type
_entity.pdbx_description
1 polymer ?
#
loop_
_entity_poly.entity_id
_entity_poly.type
_entity_poly.pdbx_seq_one_letter_code
_entity_poly.pdbx_strand_id
1 'polypeptide(L)'
;MVTEEMMMTTETLLMSYYFDMSEWLEGNKIVNIDIIQKSKDELLDMLKSDFEELSTEDSNDYLDELSVSIATLEELSEDNYQKIKTEVFSWEPKK
;
A
#
# COMPACT_ATOMS: atom_id res chain seq x y z
N MET A 1 5.13 -9.15 -15.26
CA MET A 1 3.87 -9.92 -15.11
C MET A 1 3.64 -10.04 -13.62
N VAL A 2 2.69 -9.27 -13.12
CA VAL A 2 2.28 -9.30 -11.72
C VAL A 2 1.73 -10.67 -11.34
N THR A 3 2.23 -11.24 -10.24
CA THR A 3 1.76 -12.51 -9.66
C THR A 3 0.76 -12.27 -8.51
N GLU A 4 0.03 -13.31 -8.09
CA GLU A 4 -0.89 -13.20 -6.95
C GLU A 4 -0.17 -12.84 -5.64
N GLU A 5 1.05 -13.36 -5.44
CA GLU A 5 1.88 -13.01 -4.29
C GLU A 5 2.25 -11.52 -4.28
N MET A 6 2.69 -10.98 -5.41
CA MET A 6 3.00 -9.55 -5.55
C MET A 6 1.77 -8.68 -5.28
N MET A 7 0.59 -9.11 -5.74
CA MET A 7 -0.69 -8.44 -5.45
C MET A 7 -1.00 -8.43 -3.96
N MET A 8 -0.88 -9.57 -3.29
CA MET A 8 -1.16 -9.68 -1.85
C MET A 8 -0.18 -8.86 -1.01
N THR A 9 1.11 -8.83 -1.38
CA THR A 9 2.11 -7.95 -0.79
C THR A 9 1.70 -6.48 -0.97
N THR A 10 1.30 -6.10 -2.19
CA THR A 10 0.85 -4.73 -2.48
C THR A 10 -0.40 -4.35 -1.67
N GLU A 11 -1.40 -5.22 -1.59
CA GLU A 11 -2.62 -4.99 -0.82
C GLU A 11 -2.31 -4.81 0.67
N THR A 12 -1.44 -5.66 1.23
CA THR A 12 -1.03 -5.61 2.64
C THR A 12 -0.23 -4.35 2.95
N LEU A 13 0.67 -3.95 2.04
CA LEU A 13 1.42 -2.70 2.20
C LEU A 13 0.49 -1.49 2.12
N LEU A 14 -0.39 -1.43 1.11
CA LEU A 14 -1.30 -0.29 0.94
C LEU A 14 -2.31 -0.15 2.09
N MET A 15 -2.66 -1.25 2.75
CA MET A 15 -3.47 -1.22 3.96
C MET A 15 -2.85 -0.31 5.05
N SER A 16 -1.52 -0.34 5.24
CA SER A 16 -0.84 0.50 6.24
C SER A 16 -0.81 1.98 5.87
N TYR A 17 -0.94 2.30 4.58
CA TYR A 17 -1.06 3.66 4.08
C TYR A 17 -2.51 4.17 4.14
N TYR A 18 -3.50 3.32 3.83
CA TYR A 18 -4.90 3.74 3.79
C TYR A 18 -5.57 3.83 5.16
N PHE A 19 -5.09 3.08 6.14
CA PHE A 19 -5.70 3.02 7.47
C PHE A 19 -4.73 3.44 8.56
N ASP A 20 -5.26 4.02 9.63
CA ASP A 20 -4.52 4.17 10.86
C ASP A 20 -4.33 2.80 11.51
N MET A 21 -3.11 2.27 11.45
CA MET A 21 -2.79 0.94 11.96
C MET A 21 -2.90 0.84 13.48
N SER A 22 -2.77 1.95 14.23
CA SER A 22 -2.96 1.94 15.68
C SER A 22 -4.42 1.71 16.00
N GLU A 23 -5.32 2.42 15.32
CA GLU A 23 -6.76 2.25 15.44
C GLU A 23 -7.22 0.88 14.89
N TRP A 24 -6.61 0.41 13.81
CA TRP A 24 -6.90 -0.89 13.22
C TRP A 24 -6.69 -2.03 14.20
N LEU A 25 -5.57 -2.01 14.95
CA LEU A 25 -5.25 -3.01 15.97
C LEU A 25 -6.24 -2.98 17.16
N GLU A 26 -6.91 -1.84 17.40
CA GLU A 26 -7.95 -1.72 18.43
C GLU A 26 -9.34 -2.19 17.94
N GLY A 27 -9.48 -2.53 16.66
CA GLY A 27 -10.73 -2.92 16.03
C GLY A 27 -11.44 -1.77 15.30
N ASN A 28 -10.80 -0.61 15.13
CA ASN A 28 -11.39 0.57 14.52
C ASN A 28 -10.86 0.78 13.10
N LYS A 29 -11.78 1.00 12.14
CA LYS A 29 -11.44 1.24 10.74
C LYS A 29 -11.39 2.75 10.46
N ILE A 30 -10.25 3.36 10.75
CA ILE A 30 -10.01 4.79 10.52
C ILE A 30 -9.16 4.97 9.26
N VAL A 31 -9.65 5.78 8.32
CA VAL A 31 -9.03 5.99 7.01
C VAL A 31 -8.13 7.23 7.00
N ASN A 32 -7.02 7.16 6.27
CA ASN A 32 -6.18 8.31 5.96
C ASN A 32 -6.74 9.04 4.74
N ILE A 33 -7.54 10.10 4.98
CA ILE A 33 -8.25 10.83 3.92
C ILE A 33 -7.30 11.41 2.87
N ASP A 34 -6.11 11.87 3.28
CA ASP A 34 -5.15 12.51 2.38
C ASP A 34 -4.53 11.51 1.40
N ILE A 35 -4.38 10.25 1.81
CA ILE A 35 -3.82 9.20 0.95
C ILE A 35 -4.90 8.64 0.03
N ILE A 36 -6.12 8.42 0.52
CA ILE A 36 -7.18 7.79 -0.28
C ILE A 36 -7.69 8.69 -1.40
N GLN A 37 -7.43 9.99 -1.36
CA GLN A 37 -7.78 10.91 -2.45
C GLN A 37 -6.76 10.91 -3.59
N LYS A 38 -5.58 10.29 -3.38
CA LYS A 38 -4.53 10.23 -4.39
C LYS A 38 -4.90 9.29 -5.54
N SER A 39 -4.56 9.73 -6.74
CA SER A 39 -4.45 8.88 -7.92
C SER A 39 -3.33 7.84 -7.73
N LYS A 40 -3.29 6.81 -8.59
CA LYS A 40 -2.21 5.82 -8.58
C LYS A 40 -0.84 6.47 -8.72
N ASP A 41 -0.72 7.47 -9.60
CA ASP A 41 0.56 8.14 -9.88
C ASP A 41 1.02 8.97 -8.67
N GLU A 42 0.12 9.71 -8.03
CA GLU A 42 0.46 10.47 -6.81
C GLU A 42 0.83 9.57 -5.62
N LEU A 43 0.20 8.39 -5.53
CA LEU A 43 0.56 7.38 -4.54
C LEU A 43 1.92 6.75 -4.86
N LEU A 44 2.17 6.41 -6.12
CA LEU A 44 3.47 5.89 -6.57
C LEU A 44 4.61 6.85 -6.27
N ASP A 45 4.42 8.15 -6.53
CA ASP A 45 5.43 9.18 -6.22
C ASP A 45 5.72 9.24 -4.72
N MET A 46 4.69 9.13 -3.88
CA MET A 46 4.85 9.04 -2.42
C MET A 46 5.63 7.78 -2.01
N LEU A 47 5.24 6.60 -2.50
CA LEU A 47 5.91 5.34 -2.15
C LEU A 47 7.38 5.34 -2.58
N LYS A 48 7.70 5.94 -3.73
CA LYS A 48 9.08 6.11 -4.19
C LYS A 48 9.88 7.05 -3.29
N SER A 49 9.27 8.16 -2.85
CA SER A 49 9.89 9.07 -1.88
C SER A 49 10.19 8.36 -0.57
N ASP A 50 9.22 7.62 -0.03
CA ASP A 50 9.39 6.83 1.20
C ASP A 50 10.50 5.78 1.03
N PHE A 51 10.51 5.08 -0.11
CA PHE A 51 11.55 4.11 -0.43
C PHE A 51 12.93 4.76 -0.44
N GLU A 52 13.10 5.91 -1.11
CA GLU A 52 14.39 6.63 -1.14
C GLU A 52 14.85 7.09 0.24
N GLU A 53 13.94 7.60 1.07
CA GLU A 53 14.24 8.03 2.44
C GLU A 53 14.68 6.85 3.32
N LEU A 54 13.91 5.76 3.28
CA LEU A 54 14.15 4.58 4.10
C LEU A 54 15.33 3.72 3.59
N SER A 55 15.66 3.76 2.30
CA SER A 55 16.81 3.06 1.72
C SER A 55 18.16 3.55 2.27
N THR A 56 18.17 4.69 2.97
CA THR A 56 19.36 5.18 3.68
C THR A 56 19.61 4.46 5.00
N GLU A 57 18.61 3.74 5.51
CA GLU A 57 18.67 2.84 6.65
C GLU A 57 18.87 1.39 6.15
N ASP A 58 19.53 0.53 6.94
CA ASP A 58 19.87 -0.85 6.51
C ASP A 58 18.64 -1.59 5.94
N SER A 59 18.82 -2.29 4.82
CA SER A 59 17.78 -3.07 4.14
C SER A 59 17.02 -3.97 5.12
N ASN A 60 15.69 -3.87 5.11
CA ASN A 60 14.79 -4.67 5.93
C ASN A 60 13.64 -5.24 5.09
N ASP A 61 12.92 -6.22 5.63
CA ASP A 61 11.82 -6.90 4.92
C ASP A 61 10.74 -5.93 4.41
N TYR A 62 10.54 -4.80 5.10
CA TYR A 62 9.60 -3.75 4.67
C TYR A 62 10.04 -3.05 3.39
N LEU A 63 11.34 -2.79 3.21
CA LEU A 63 11.87 -2.21 1.97
C LEU A 63 11.69 -3.15 0.78
N ASP A 64 11.81 -4.46 0.99
CA ASP A 64 11.55 -5.46 -0.05
C ASP A 64 10.06 -5.45 -0.45
N GLU A 65 9.15 -5.43 0.53
CA GLU A 65 7.70 -5.32 0.29
C GLU A 65 7.32 -4.01 -0.43
N LEU A 66 7.94 -2.89 -0.04
CA LEU A 66 7.73 -1.58 -0.66
C LEU A 66 8.21 -1.57 -2.12
N SER A 67 9.39 -2.14 -2.38
CA SER A 67 9.94 -2.29 -3.74
C SER A 67 9.02 -3.14 -4.63
N VAL A 68 8.54 -4.28 -4.13
CA VAL A 68 7.57 -5.14 -4.84
C VAL A 68 6.27 -4.39 -5.13
N SER A 69 5.78 -3.62 -4.17
CA SER A 69 4.54 -2.86 -4.30
C SER A 69 4.66 -1.75 -5.34
N ILE A 70 5.80 -1.02 -5.36
CA ILE A 70 6.09 -0.01 -6.37
C ILE A 70 6.11 -0.65 -7.77
N ALA A 71 6.89 -1.72 -7.95
CA ALA A 71 6.99 -2.41 -9.23
C ALA A 71 5.63 -2.95 -9.71
N THR A 72 4.81 -3.45 -8.79
CA THR A 72 3.44 -3.90 -9.07
C THR A 72 2.58 -2.75 -9.56
N LEU A 73 2.53 -1.63 -8.83
CA LEU A 73 1.70 -0.48 -9.18
C LEU A 73 2.13 0.20 -10.50
N GLU A 74 3.41 0.13 -10.85
CA GLU A 74 3.92 0.59 -12.15
C GLU A 74 3.41 -0.27 -13.32
N GLU A 75 3.28 -1.59 -13.15
CA GLU A 75 2.74 -2.50 -14.17
C GLU A 75 1.21 -2.40 -14.31
N LEU A 76 0.49 -1.85 -13.32
CA LEU A 76 -0.97 -1.81 -13.31
C LEU A 76 -1.55 -0.59 -14.04
N SER A 77 -2.74 -0.75 -14.60
CA SER A 77 -3.58 0.38 -15.01
C SER A 77 -4.27 1.03 -13.80
N GLU A 78 -4.76 2.26 -13.96
CA GLU A 78 -5.58 2.93 -12.95
C GLU A 78 -6.79 2.06 -12.54
N ASP A 79 -7.50 1.46 -13.51
CA ASP A 79 -8.65 0.59 -13.24
C ASP A 79 -8.28 -0.61 -12.36
N ASN A 80 -7.10 -1.20 -12.55
CA ASN A 80 -6.66 -2.33 -11.72
C ASN A 80 -6.21 -1.86 -10.33
N TYR A 81 -5.58 -0.69 -10.22
CA TYR A 81 -5.30 -0.07 -8.93
C TYR A 81 -6.60 0.21 -8.14
N GLN A 82 -7.66 0.71 -8.79
CA GLN A 82 -8.94 0.92 -8.12
C GLN A 82 -9.57 -0.39 -7.61
N LYS A 83 -9.32 -1.52 -8.27
CA LYS A 83 -9.74 -2.85 -7.77
C LYS A 83 -8.96 -3.25 -6.51
N ILE A 84 -7.64 -3.08 -6.50
CA ILE A 84 -6.81 -3.31 -5.29
C ILE A 84 -7.31 -2.47 -4.14
N LYS A 85 -7.52 -1.17 -4.39
CA LYS A 85 -8.06 -0.27 -3.40
C LYS A 85 -9.41 -0.76 -2.87
N THR A 86 -10.32 -1.16 -3.75
CA THR A 86 -11.62 -1.71 -3.34
C THR A 86 -11.48 -2.98 -2.48
N GLU A 87 -10.55 -3.87 -2.83
CA GLU A 87 -10.26 -5.10 -2.08
C GLU A 87 -9.75 -4.78 -0.67
N VAL A 88 -8.73 -3.94 -0.56
CA VAL A 88 -8.17 -3.50 0.74
C VAL A 88 -9.23 -2.81 1.60
N PHE A 89 -10.10 -2.01 0.97
CA PHE A 89 -11.22 -1.36 1.66
C PHE A 89 -12.33 -2.33 2.10
N SER A 90 -12.37 -3.55 1.57
CA SER A 90 -13.31 -4.57 2.03
C SER A 90 -12.84 -5.28 3.31
N TRP A 91 -11.55 -5.17 3.64
CA TRP A 91 -10.99 -5.80 4.83
C TRP A 91 -11.51 -5.12 6.10
N GLU A 92 -11.72 -5.91 7.14
CA GLU A 92 -12.19 -5.44 8.44
C GLU A 92 -11.16 -5.76 9.51
N PRO A 93 -10.93 -4.86 10.48
CA PRO A 93 -10.05 -5.14 11.59
C PRO A 93 -10.61 -6.30 12.42
N LYS A 94 -9.74 -7.25 12.77
CA LYS A 94 -10.10 -8.38 13.63
C LYS A 94 -9.70 -8.06 15.05
N LYS A 95 -10.66 -8.05 15.96
CA LYS A 95 -10.45 -7.91 17.41
C LYS A 95 -10.47 -9.26 18.10
#